data_AF-A0AAU9DT07-F1
#
_entry.id   AF-A0AAU9DT07-F1
#
_cell.length_a   1.000
_cell.length_b   1.000
_cell.length_c   1.000
_cell.angle_alpha   90.00
_cell.angle_beta   90.00
_cell.angle_gamma   90.00
#
_symmetry.space_group_name_H-M   'P 1'
#
loop_
_entity.id
_entity.type
_entity.pdbx_description
1 polymer ?
#
loop_
_entity_poly.entity_id
_entity_poly.type
_entity_poly.pdbx_seq_one_letter_code
_entity_poly.pdbx_strand_id
1 'polypeptide(L)'
;MKKNFLFFFFLIQISVFSVEIMNLDEIMPNMDGYGYTVFENKFIEKFNVKLLKIVKGKGTIPYYILAKVYGDNIYKAGGIIEGMSGAPIYVNKKLVGALSYTLNSINNDIGIITPIKYMLSLGEGNSNKDSEYVRPGTAISITPFRGDIYMDNIGTLTYVKNGEFYALGHSFQNLGDIKYFLNKAVIEYSLNAKSNPFKTGYSTETIGSVLEDKSSGIYGVLTDNIETYKFNLNINGKKCKFEMPKDKVTLNKFLSKGIELALNSKLDNIGFYTLTYKYDILKKDKKIASKENIYTFDNNFFENSGMIIGSEILNEVDNQYKFLDFDRVNININADKNIKIIYINDFTLDKEIYKLGDTAILSLKYHIYQGKDLKKNIPILIPSDFQVGSFVIEISPLNSQGNDTEQTGNNNQNSNNGLNNILKIEIKDGDSKSIFSKKIKFSYKIDLENNLTKNIVIDSFEANSNSSEEKN
;
A
#
# COMPACT_ATOMS: atom_id res chain seq x y z
N MET A 1 -66.35 19.84 -38.48
CA MET A 1 -65.59 20.75 -37.58
C MET A 1 -64.37 20.00 -37.04
N LYS A 2 -63.18 20.23 -37.60
CA LYS A 2 -61.91 19.72 -37.05
C LYS A 2 -61.28 20.82 -36.21
N LYS A 3 -61.05 20.55 -34.90
CA LYS A 3 -60.30 21.43 -34.01
C LYS A 3 -58.81 21.08 -34.14
N ASN A 4 -58.01 22.03 -34.62
CA ASN A 4 -56.54 21.94 -34.57
C ASN A 4 -56.08 22.34 -33.16
N PHE A 5 -55.37 21.44 -32.49
CA PHE A 5 -54.69 21.73 -31.23
C PHE A 5 -53.25 22.16 -31.57
N LEU A 6 -52.94 23.43 -31.35
CA LEU A 6 -51.61 23.99 -31.54
C LEU A 6 -50.78 23.68 -30.28
N PHE A 7 -49.78 22.80 -30.38
CA PHE A 7 -48.85 22.51 -29.29
C PHE A 7 -47.76 23.58 -29.26
N PHE A 8 -47.78 24.44 -28.25
CA PHE A 8 -46.71 25.41 -28.00
C PHE A 8 -45.53 24.69 -27.33
N PHE A 9 -44.44 24.48 -28.06
CA PHE A 9 -43.17 24.04 -27.50
C PHE A 9 -42.53 25.23 -26.76
N PHE A 10 -42.52 25.20 -25.43
CA PHE A 10 -41.76 26.15 -24.62
C PHE A 10 -40.30 25.67 -24.58
N LEU A 11 -39.44 26.28 -25.40
CA LEU A 11 -37.98 26.13 -25.30
C LEU A 11 -37.53 26.81 -24.00
N ILE A 12 -37.31 26.01 -22.96
CA ILE A 12 -36.60 26.46 -21.76
C ILE A 12 -35.14 26.66 -22.17
N GLN A 13 -34.73 27.90 -22.39
CA GLN A 13 -33.30 28.24 -22.48
C GLN A 13 -32.67 27.99 -21.11
N ILE A 14 -31.95 26.88 -20.98
CA ILE A 14 -31.06 26.63 -19.85
C ILE A 14 -29.84 27.52 -20.04
N SER A 15 -29.80 28.65 -19.35
CA SER A 15 -28.60 29.48 -19.28
C SER A 15 -27.50 28.67 -18.58
N VAL A 16 -26.46 28.31 -19.32
CA VAL A 16 -25.21 27.78 -18.76
C VAL A 16 -24.55 28.92 -17.98
N PHE A 17 -24.86 29.04 -16.70
CA PHE A 17 -24.19 30.00 -15.82
C PHE A 17 -22.78 29.51 -15.55
N SER A 18 -21.79 30.08 -16.25
CA SER A 18 -20.40 30.01 -15.82
C SER A 18 -20.31 30.64 -14.44
N VAL A 19 -19.87 29.87 -13.43
CA VAL A 19 -19.59 30.41 -12.09
C VAL A 19 -18.48 31.46 -12.22
N GLU A 20 -18.77 32.68 -11.80
CA GLU A 20 -17.79 33.76 -11.77
C GLU A 20 -16.78 33.51 -10.63
N ILE A 21 -15.51 33.82 -10.87
CA ILE A 21 -14.43 33.65 -9.88
C ILE A 21 -14.16 34.99 -9.22
N MET A 22 -14.00 34.99 -7.90
CA MET A 22 -13.54 36.16 -7.15
C MET A 22 -12.01 36.14 -7.07
N ASN A 23 -11.38 37.22 -7.49
CA ASN A 23 -9.93 37.36 -7.37
C ASN A 23 -9.51 37.70 -5.93
N LEU A 24 -8.25 37.42 -5.60
CA LEU A 24 -7.74 37.61 -4.24
C LEU A 24 -7.71 39.08 -3.80
N ASP A 25 -7.52 40.01 -4.72
CA ASP A 25 -7.52 41.46 -4.51
C ASP A 25 -8.94 42.01 -4.28
N GLU A 26 -9.99 41.29 -4.69
CA GLU A 26 -11.38 41.63 -4.36
C GLU A 26 -11.75 41.26 -2.92
N ILE A 27 -10.93 40.46 -2.21
CA ILE A 27 -11.26 39.96 -0.86
C ILE A 27 -10.90 40.99 0.21
N MET A 28 -11.91 41.40 0.99
CA MET A 28 -11.73 42.28 2.15
C MET A 28 -12.04 41.54 3.45
N PRO A 29 -11.39 41.92 4.58
CA PRO A 29 -11.76 41.44 5.89
C PRO A 29 -13.24 41.65 6.21
N ASN A 30 -13.82 40.70 6.92
CA ASN A 30 -15.21 40.64 7.38
C ASN A 30 -16.28 40.48 6.30
N MET A 31 -15.92 40.15 5.06
CA MET A 31 -16.91 39.79 4.04
C MET A 31 -17.74 38.58 4.47
N ASP A 32 -19.06 38.72 4.37
CA ASP A 32 -19.99 37.61 4.55
C ASP A 32 -20.10 36.80 3.26
N GLY A 33 -20.04 35.48 3.41
CA GLY A 33 -20.10 34.49 2.35
C GLY A 33 -20.84 33.24 2.80
N TYR A 34 -20.80 32.23 1.97
CA TYR A 34 -21.44 30.95 2.24
C TYR A 34 -20.70 29.81 1.55
N GLY A 35 -20.85 28.60 2.08
CA GLY A 35 -20.33 27.40 1.47
C GLY A 35 -21.36 26.29 1.36
N TYR A 36 -21.00 25.22 0.64
CA TYR A 36 -21.84 24.05 0.46
C TYR A 36 -21.10 22.76 0.82
N THR A 37 -21.76 21.87 1.56
CA THR A 37 -21.27 20.51 1.83
C THR A 37 -22.45 19.61 2.19
N VAL A 38 -22.21 18.32 2.32
CA VAL A 38 -23.18 17.36 2.84
C VAL A 38 -22.84 17.05 4.29
N PHE A 39 -23.77 17.30 5.22
CA PHE A 39 -23.64 16.88 6.62
C PHE A 39 -24.25 15.50 6.85
N GLU A 40 -25.32 15.16 6.14
CA GLU A 40 -26.00 13.89 6.26
C GLU A 40 -26.63 13.47 4.92
N ASN A 41 -26.67 12.17 4.68
CA ASN A 41 -27.15 11.53 3.46
C ASN A 41 -26.42 12.01 2.19
N LYS A 42 -27.17 12.57 1.24
CA LYS A 42 -26.68 13.08 -0.05
C LYS A 42 -27.05 14.55 -0.26
N PHE A 43 -27.63 15.20 0.74
CA PHE A 43 -28.21 16.53 0.60
C PHE A 43 -27.14 17.59 0.76
N ILE A 44 -26.95 18.37 -0.29
CA ILE A 44 -26.03 19.51 -0.26
C ILE A 44 -26.71 20.64 0.49
N GLU A 45 -26.09 21.06 1.59
CA GLU A 45 -26.61 22.08 2.49
C GLU A 45 -25.69 23.29 2.52
N LYS A 46 -26.29 24.45 2.73
CA LYS A 46 -25.59 25.73 2.82
C LYS A 46 -25.12 25.97 4.26
N PHE A 47 -23.90 26.45 4.44
CA PHE A 47 -23.42 27.02 5.70
C PHE A 47 -22.89 28.43 5.49
N ASN A 48 -22.83 29.23 6.55
CA ASN A 48 -22.38 30.61 6.45
C ASN A 48 -20.89 30.72 6.74
N VAL A 49 -20.24 31.70 6.13
CA VAL A 49 -18.80 31.94 6.23
C VAL A 49 -18.55 33.42 6.39
N LYS A 50 -17.63 33.79 7.28
CA LYS A 50 -17.08 35.14 7.41
C LYS A 50 -15.60 35.11 7.06
N LEU A 51 -15.20 35.79 5.98
CA LEU A 51 -13.80 35.91 5.60
C LEU A 51 -13.10 36.85 6.58
N LEU A 52 -12.07 36.38 7.27
CA LEU A 52 -11.39 37.14 8.31
C LEU A 52 -10.22 37.95 7.75
N LYS A 53 -9.31 37.28 7.03
CA LYS A 53 -8.14 37.91 6.40
C LYS A 53 -7.45 36.98 5.41
N ILE A 54 -6.68 37.56 4.50
CA ILE A 54 -5.67 36.82 3.73
C ILE A 54 -4.46 36.57 4.62
N VAL A 55 -3.93 35.35 4.58
CA VAL A 55 -2.74 34.92 5.31
C VAL A 55 -1.69 34.38 4.35
N LYS A 56 -0.42 34.60 4.68
CA LYS A 56 0.69 34.07 3.90
C LYS A 56 0.75 32.55 4.06
N GLY A 57 0.82 31.85 2.94
CA GLY A 57 1.03 30.41 2.91
C GLY A 57 2.50 30.02 3.03
N LYS A 58 2.76 28.71 3.01
CA LYS A 58 4.08 28.10 2.94
C LYS A 58 4.13 27.16 1.74
N GLY A 59 5.32 26.97 1.16
CA GLY A 59 5.51 26.10 0.01
C GLY A 59 4.98 26.73 -1.28
N THR A 60 4.27 25.93 -2.09
CA THR A 60 3.81 26.32 -3.44
C THR A 60 2.55 27.18 -3.44
N ILE A 61 1.82 27.27 -2.32
CA ILE A 61 0.64 28.15 -2.18
C ILE A 61 1.06 29.41 -1.43
N PRO A 62 1.12 30.58 -2.09
CA PRO A 62 1.66 31.80 -1.47
C PRO A 62 0.66 32.46 -0.51
N TYR A 63 -0.65 32.27 -0.71
CA TYR A 63 -1.69 32.90 0.10
C TYR A 63 -2.87 31.95 0.36
N TYR A 64 -3.41 32.00 1.57
CA TYR A 64 -4.68 31.39 1.96
C TYR A 64 -5.63 32.45 2.50
N ILE A 65 -6.91 32.10 2.69
CA ILE A 65 -7.90 32.97 3.33
C ILE A 65 -8.32 32.31 4.64
N LEU A 66 -8.16 33.04 5.74
CA LEU A 66 -8.67 32.62 7.05
C LEU A 66 -10.16 32.97 7.13
N ALA A 67 -10.99 32.05 7.56
CA ALA A 67 -12.43 32.25 7.66
C ALA A 67 -13.02 31.63 8.91
N LYS A 68 -14.13 32.21 9.39
CA LYS A 68 -14.98 31.63 10.42
C LYS A 68 -16.23 31.05 9.78
N VAL A 69 -16.57 29.80 10.07
CA VAL A 69 -17.82 29.17 9.62
C VAL A 69 -18.86 29.20 10.74
N TYR A 70 -20.14 29.25 10.39
CA TYR A 70 -21.22 29.27 11.36
C TYR A 70 -22.57 28.85 10.77
N GLY A 71 -23.52 28.55 11.66
CA GLY A 71 -24.87 28.11 11.33
C GLY A 71 -25.26 26.82 12.06
N ASP A 72 -26.54 26.51 12.09
CA ASP A 72 -27.09 25.44 12.92
C ASP A 72 -26.41 24.08 12.69
N ASN A 73 -26.19 23.71 11.42
CA ASN A 73 -25.53 22.44 11.08
C ASN A 73 -24.06 22.41 11.47
N ILE A 74 -23.34 23.54 11.38
CA ILE A 74 -21.96 23.67 11.86
C ILE A 74 -21.92 23.46 13.38
N TYR A 75 -22.83 24.10 14.12
CA TYR A 75 -22.88 23.97 15.58
C TYR A 75 -23.24 22.57 16.04
N LYS A 76 -24.23 21.94 15.39
CA LYS A 76 -24.60 20.54 15.65
C LYS A 76 -23.45 19.57 15.38
N ALA A 77 -22.72 19.80 14.30
CA ALA A 77 -21.58 18.98 13.92
C ALA A 77 -20.33 19.19 14.80
N GLY A 78 -20.30 20.25 15.62
CA GLY A 78 -19.15 20.58 16.48
C GLY A 78 -18.07 21.44 15.81
N GLY A 79 -18.41 22.12 14.70
CA GLY A 79 -17.52 22.97 13.92
C GLY A 79 -17.31 22.46 12.50
N ILE A 80 -16.13 22.73 11.94
CA ILE A 80 -15.64 22.15 10.69
C ILE A 80 -15.21 20.71 10.98
N ILE A 81 -15.80 19.77 10.25
CA ILE A 81 -15.61 18.33 10.47
C ILE A 81 -14.79 17.70 9.36
N GLU A 82 -14.05 16.63 9.66
CA GLU A 82 -13.33 15.86 8.64
C GLU A 82 -14.29 15.38 7.54
N GLY A 83 -13.89 15.58 6.29
CA GLY A 83 -14.73 15.38 5.10
C GLY A 83 -15.49 16.62 4.60
N MET A 84 -15.36 17.78 5.27
CA MET A 84 -15.73 19.09 4.68
C MET A 84 -14.66 19.65 3.74
N SER A 85 -13.45 19.09 3.75
CA SER A 85 -12.38 19.49 2.83
C SER A 85 -12.87 19.52 1.39
N GLY A 86 -12.63 20.64 0.71
CA GLY A 86 -13.10 20.90 -0.64
C GLY A 86 -14.43 21.64 -0.72
N ALA A 87 -15.10 21.94 0.41
CA ALA A 87 -16.37 22.67 0.39
C ALA A 87 -16.21 24.02 -0.32
N PRO A 88 -16.93 24.28 -1.43
CA PRO A 88 -16.79 25.51 -2.19
C PRO A 88 -17.36 26.68 -1.43
N ILE A 89 -16.60 27.78 -1.35
CA ILE A 89 -16.95 29.01 -0.65
C ILE A 89 -17.22 30.13 -1.65
N TYR A 90 -18.32 30.84 -1.45
CA TYR A 90 -18.80 31.90 -2.32
C TYR A 90 -19.00 33.22 -1.55
N VAL A 91 -18.73 34.33 -2.22
CA VAL A 91 -19.09 35.69 -1.79
C VAL A 91 -19.74 36.37 -2.99
N ASN A 92 -20.90 37.00 -2.80
CA ASN A 92 -21.64 37.66 -3.88
C ASN A 92 -21.84 36.77 -5.13
N LYS A 93 -22.12 35.47 -4.92
CA LYS A 93 -22.26 34.43 -5.97
C LYS A 93 -20.97 34.10 -6.75
N LYS A 94 -19.85 34.74 -6.46
CA LYS A 94 -18.55 34.41 -7.03
C LYS A 94 -17.85 33.34 -6.19
N LEU A 95 -17.23 32.36 -6.83
CA LEU A 95 -16.44 31.32 -6.17
C LEU A 95 -15.10 31.90 -5.70
N VAL A 96 -14.83 31.77 -4.42
CA VAL A 96 -13.62 32.27 -3.75
C VAL A 96 -12.56 31.18 -3.63
N GLY A 97 -12.97 29.96 -3.28
CA GLY A 97 -12.05 28.88 -2.97
C GLY A 97 -12.71 27.67 -2.33
N ALA A 98 -11.89 26.77 -1.82
CA ALA A 98 -12.28 25.58 -1.10
C ALA A 98 -11.87 25.66 0.37
N LEU A 99 -12.77 25.32 1.29
CA LEU A 99 -12.40 25.05 2.68
C LEU A 99 -11.45 23.84 2.73
N SER A 100 -10.23 24.00 3.25
CA SER A 100 -9.16 22.99 3.13
C SER A 100 -8.67 22.46 4.48
N TYR A 101 -8.56 23.31 5.49
CA TYR A 101 -8.07 22.90 6.81
C TYR A 101 -8.88 23.53 7.93
N THR A 102 -8.91 22.86 9.07
CA THR A 102 -9.44 23.43 10.32
C THR A 102 -8.30 23.78 11.27
N LEU A 103 -8.43 24.88 12.02
CA LEU A 103 -7.53 25.24 13.10
C LEU A 103 -8.06 24.71 14.45
N ASN A 104 -8.19 23.38 14.56
CA ASN A 104 -8.76 22.69 15.73
C ASN A 104 -8.07 23.05 17.06
N SER A 105 -6.77 23.40 17.02
CA SER A 105 -6.03 23.85 18.20
C SER A 105 -6.48 25.20 18.76
N ILE A 106 -7.24 25.99 18.00
CA ILE A 106 -7.74 27.31 18.38
C ILE A 106 -9.26 27.25 18.59
N ASN A 107 -9.98 26.87 17.54
CA ASN A 107 -11.44 26.71 17.54
C ASN A 107 -11.85 25.93 16.29
N ASN A 108 -12.75 24.97 16.44
CA ASN A 108 -13.25 24.14 15.35
C ASN A 108 -14.09 24.93 14.34
N ASP A 109 -14.51 26.16 14.63
CA ASP A 109 -15.24 27.03 13.70
C ASP A 109 -14.32 27.91 12.81
N ILE A 110 -12.99 27.85 13.00
CA ILE A 110 -12.02 28.60 12.20
C ILE A 110 -11.33 27.67 11.21
N GLY A 111 -11.43 28.03 9.93
CA GLY A 111 -10.87 27.27 8.82
C GLY A 111 -9.96 28.10 7.92
N ILE A 112 -9.19 27.37 7.12
CA ILE A 112 -8.37 27.88 6.03
C ILE A 112 -9.09 27.56 4.73
N ILE A 113 -9.18 28.55 3.85
CA ILE A 113 -9.68 28.41 2.49
C ILE A 113 -8.49 28.51 1.53
N THR A 114 -8.37 27.53 0.66
CA THR A 114 -7.45 27.56 -0.49
C THR A 114 -8.12 28.31 -1.63
N PRO A 115 -7.55 29.44 -2.08
CA PRO A 115 -8.13 30.23 -3.17
C PRO A 115 -8.30 29.44 -4.46
N ILE A 116 -9.44 29.61 -5.12
CA ILE A 116 -9.79 28.84 -6.32
C ILE A 116 -8.76 29.01 -7.44
N LYS A 117 -8.14 30.19 -7.54
CA LYS A 117 -7.06 30.50 -8.49
C LYS A 117 -5.92 29.47 -8.47
N TYR A 118 -5.53 28.95 -7.29
CA TYR A 118 -4.45 27.97 -7.18
C TYR A 118 -4.91 26.53 -7.43
N MET A 119 -6.21 26.27 -7.31
CA MET A 119 -6.77 24.98 -7.69
C MET A 119 -6.90 24.88 -9.21
N LEU A 120 -7.34 25.96 -9.86
CA LEU A 120 -7.50 26.04 -11.32
C LEU A 120 -6.18 26.03 -12.10
N SER A 121 -5.04 26.15 -11.43
CA SER A 121 -3.72 25.94 -12.07
C SER A 121 -3.32 24.47 -12.15
N LEU A 122 -4.17 23.54 -11.69
CA LEU A 122 -3.99 22.10 -11.86
C LEU A 122 -4.61 21.65 -13.19
N GLY A 123 -3.91 20.76 -13.91
CA GLY A 123 -4.37 20.16 -15.16
C GLY A 123 -4.46 21.09 -16.37
N GLU A 124 -4.66 20.46 -17.54
CA GLU A 124 -5.18 21.10 -18.77
C GLU A 124 -6.35 20.25 -19.30
N GLY A 125 -7.48 20.91 -19.55
CA GLY A 125 -8.77 20.25 -19.68
C GLY A 125 -9.16 19.77 -21.06
N ASN A 126 -9.20 18.45 -21.23
CA ASN A 126 -9.98 17.82 -22.28
C ASN A 126 -10.79 16.67 -21.69
N SER A 127 -12.06 16.92 -21.43
CA SER A 127 -13.03 15.90 -21.06
C SER A 127 -14.29 16.07 -21.91
N ASN A 128 -14.86 14.96 -22.38
CA ASN A 128 -16.02 14.94 -23.29
C ASN A 128 -17.32 14.55 -22.57
N LYS A 129 -17.36 14.60 -21.23
CA LYS A 129 -18.53 14.15 -20.45
C LYS A 129 -19.22 15.35 -19.80
N ASP A 130 -20.53 15.48 -20.01
CA ASP A 130 -21.32 16.58 -19.44
C ASP A 130 -21.32 16.54 -17.90
N SER A 131 -21.18 17.72 -17.29
CA SER A 131 -21.15 17.93 -15.84
C SER A 131 -22.51 17.76 -15.15
N GLU A 132 -23.55 17.32 -15.86
CA GLU A 132 -24.95 17.35 -15.40
C GLU A 132 -25.21 16.41 -14.20
N TYR A 133 -24.30 15.47 -13.92
CA TYR A 133 -24.46 14.42 -12.91
C TYR A 133 -23.83 14.71 -11.54
N VAL A 134 -23.02 15.78 -11.41
CA VAL A 134 -22.29 16.11 -10.17
C VAL A 134 -22.09 17.62 -10.08
N ARG A 135 -22.32 18.22 -8.90
CA ARG A 135 -22.22 19.67 -8.71
C ARG A 135 -21.34 20.04 -7.52
N PRO A 136 -20.78 21.26 -7.47
CA PRO A 136 -20.07 21.77 -6.30
C PRO A 136 -20.83 21.51 -4.98
N GLY A 137 -20.13 21.04 -3.96
CA GLY A 137 -20.70 20.67 -2.66
C GLY A 137 -21.09 19.19 -2.53
N THR A 138 -21.09 18.41 -3.62
CA THR A 138 -21.35 16.97 -3.57
C THR A 138 -20.30 16.26 -2.70
N ALA A 139 -20.75 15.34 -1.84
CA ALA A 139 -19.87 14.42 -1.13
C ALA A 139 -19.25 13.40 -2.10
N ILE A 140 -17.93 13.28 -2.03
CA ILE A 140 -17.14 12.37 -2.85
C ILE A 140 -16.25 11.50 -1.96
N SER A 141 -15.77 10.38 -2.51
CA SER A 141 -14.67 9.60 -1.93
C SER A 141 -13.57 9.45 -2.97
N ILE A 142 -12.32 9.61 -2.54
CA ILE A 142 -11.13 9.37 -3.35
C ILE A 142 -10.49 8.09 -2.85
N THR A 143 -10.31 7.11 -3.75
CA THR A 143 -9.78 5.81 -3.35
C THR A 143 -8.76 5.24 -4.33
N PRO A 144 -7.62 4.71 -3.84
CA PRO A 144 -6.60 4.07 -4.68
C PRO A 144 -6.97 2.65 -5.13
N PHE A 145 -7.93 1.99 -4.46
CA PHE A 145 -8.42 0.67 -4.83
C PHE A 145 -9.88 0.46 -4.42
N ARG A 146 -10.58 -0.42 -5.14
CA ARG A 146 -11.98 -0.79 -4.87
C ARG A 146 -12.21 -2.29 -5.07
N GLY A 147 -13.32 -2.81 -4.54
CA GLY A 147 -13.72 -4.21 -4.65
C GLY A 147 -14.26 -4.73 -3.32
N ASP A 148 -13.85 -5.94 -2.93
CA ASP A 148 -14.18 -6.54 -1.63
C ASP A 148 -13.53 -5.79 -0.44
N ILE A 149 -12.51 -4.98 -0.73
CA ILE A 149 -11.89 -4.01 0.19
C ILE A 149 -11.87 -2.64 -0.46
N TYR A 150 -11.87 -1.60 0.38
CA TYR A 150 -11.88 -0.21 -0.04
C TYR A 150 -11.12 0.64 0.97
N MET A 151 -10.59 1.77 0.50
CA MET A 151 -9.96 2.80 1.33
C MET A 151 -10.61 4.12 0.98
N ASP A 152 -11.71 4.44 1.66
CA ASP A 152 -12.50 5.62 1.40
C ASP A 152 -11.93 6.85 2.11
N ASN A 153 -11.66 7.90 1.34
CA ASN A 153 -11.27 9.21 1.84
C ASN A 153 -12.35 10.20 1.42
N ILE A 154 -13.28 10.46 2.34
CA ILE A 154 -14.44 11.30 2.06
C ILE A 154 -14.03 12.77 2.05
N GLY A 155 -14.51 13.49 1.04
CA GLY A 155 -14.33 14.93 0.91
C GLY A 155 -15.51 15.56 0.19
N THR A 156 -15.34 16.82 -0.21
CA THR A 156 -16.34 17.61 -0.92
C THR A 156 -15.79 18.06 -2.27
N LEU A 157 -16.63 17.97 -3.30
CA LEU A 157 -16.32 18.47 -4.63
C LEU A 157 -16.35 20.00 -4.64
N THR A 158 -15.26 20.64 -5.05
CA THR A 158 -15.16 22.11 -5.05
C THR A 158 -15.75 22.70 -6.31
N TYR A 159 -15.29 22.24 -7.46
CA TYR A 159 -15.62 22.86 -8.74
C TYR A 159 -15.67 21.82 -9.84
N VAL A 160 -16.60 22.01 -10.78
CA VAL A 160 -16.74 21.17 -11.96
C VAL A 160 -17.00 22.08 -13.16
N LYS A 161 -16.27 21.86 -14.25
CA LYS A 161 -16.45 22.59 -15.51
C LYS A 161 -16.06 21.66 -16.65
N ASN A 162 -16.89 21.55 -17.67
CA ASN A 162 -16.60 20.75 -18.88
C ASN A 162 -16.12 19.32 -18.56
N GLY A 163 -16.74 18.70 -17.54
CA GLY A 163 -16.40 17.36 -17.04
C GLY A 163 -15.05 17.22 -16.34
N GLU A 164 -14.29 18.30 -16.17
CA GLU A 164 -13.16 18.38 -15.24
C GLU A 164 -13.66 18.69 -13.83
N PHE A 165 -12.94 18.24 -12.82
CA PHE A 165 -13.26 18.52 -11.44
C PHE A 165 -12.05 18.89 -10.58
N TYR A 166 -12.34 19.64 -9.52
CA TYR A 166 -11.40 20.02 -8.47
C TYR A 166 -12.01 19.72 -7.10
N ALA A 167 -11.20 19.23 -6.15
CA ALA A 167 -11.66 18.92 -4.80
C ALA A 167 -10.59 19.06 -3.71
N LEU A 168 -11.01 18.88 -2.46
CA LEU A 168 -10.25 18.95 -1.20
C LEU A 168 -9.66 20.33 -0.83
N GLY A 169 -9.15 21.09 -1.80
CA GLY A 169 -8.41 22.33 -1.51
C GLY A 169 -7.08 22.10 -0.79
N HIS A 170 -6.64 20.85 -0.67
CA HIS A 170 -5.33 20.44 -0.15
C HIS A 170 -4.93 19.10 -0.78
N SER A 171 -3.64 18.76 -0.68
CA SER A 171 -3.16 17.45 -1.12
C SER A 171 -3.76 16.30 -0.32
N PHE A 172 -4.00 15.17 -0.98
CA PHE A 172 -4.30 13.91 -0.32
C PHE A 172 -3.01 13.18 0.10
N GLN A 173 -2.08 12.99 -0.83
CA GLN A 173 -0.74 12.43 -0.63
C GLN A 173 0.37 13.32 -1.22
N ASN A 174 0.01 14.30 -2.06
CA ASN A 174 0.95 15.20 -2.74
C ASN A 174 1.96 14.47 -3.64
N LEU A 175 1.47 13.51 -4.43
CA LEU A 175 2.30 12.66 -5.31
C LEU A 175 2.47 13.21 -6.73
N GLY A 176 1.85 14.35 -7.05
CA GLY A 176 1.87 14.92 -8.41
C GLY A 176 0.91 14.16 -9.32
N ASP A 177 1.41 13.66 -10.44
CA ASP A 177 0.61 12.92 -11.42
C ASP A 177 0.27 11.53 -10.85
N ILE A 178 -1.02 11.24 -10.75
CA ILE A 178 -1.51 10.06 -10.02
C ILE A 178 -2.90 9.66 -10.53
N LYS A 179 -3.26 8.37 -10.46
CA LYS A 179 -4.65 7.95 -10.70
C LYS A 179 -5.30 7.33 -9.48
N TYR A 180 -6.38 7.94 -9.04
CA TYR A 180 -7.31 7.37 -8.06
C TYR A 180 -8.71 7.29 -8.66
N PHE A 181 -9.55 6.42 -8.11
CA PHE A 181 -10.98 6.46 -8.39
C PHE A 181 -11.61 7.65 -7.66
N LEU A 182 -12.46 8.40 -8.36
CA LEU A 182 -13.40 9.34 -7.79
C LEU A 182 -14.77 8.67 -7.69
N ASN A 183 -15.30 8.54 -6.49
CA ASN A 183 -16.63 8.00 -6.23
C ASN A 183 -17.56 9.07 -5.66
N LYS A 184 -18.87 8.93 -5.85
CA LYS A 184 -19.84 9.61 -4.99
C LYS A 184 -19.83 8.97 -3.60
N ALA A 185 -20.08 9.77 -2.56
CA ALA A 185 -20.20 9.28 -1.20
C ALA A 185 -21.60 9.56 -0.63
N VAL A 186 -22.06 8.69 0.26
CA VAL A 186 -23.20 8.93 1.14
C VAL A 186 -22.66 9.15 2.54
N ILE A 187 -23.04 10.27 3.14
CA ILE A 187 -22.73 10.56 4.54
C ILE A 187 -23.81 9.91 5.39
N GLU A 188 -23.43 8.98 6.26
CA GLU A 188 -24.40 8.35 7.15
C GLU A 188 -24.64 9.25 8.36
N TYR A 189 -23.58 9.74 8.99
CA TYR A 189 -23.66 10.64 10.15
C TYR A 189 -22.51 11.66 10.16
N SER A 190 -22.79 12.83 10.72
CA SER A 190 -21.75 13.78 11.17
C SER A 190 -21.62 13.66 12.69
N LEU A 191 -20.48 13.17 13.16
CA LEU A 191 -20.25 12.90 14.57
C LEU A 191 -19.46 14.04 15.22
N ASN A 192 -20.03 14.61 16.27
CA ASN A 192 -19.38 15.62 17.10
C ASN A 192 -18.50 14.95 18.17
N ALA A 193 -17.30 14.51 17.79
CA ALA A 193 -16.29 14.08 18.73
C ALA A 193 -15.53 15.30 19.28
N LYS A 194 -15.43 15.40 20.62
CA LYS A 194 -14.98 16.61 21.36
C LYS A 194 -13.69 17.27 20.85
N SER A 195 -12.77 16.51 20.25
CA SER A 195 -11.48 17.00 19.74
C SER A 195 -11.29 16.86 18.23
N ASN A 196 -12.10 16.04 17.56
CA ASN A 196 -11.96 15.80 16.13
C ASN A 196 -13.30 15.36 15.51
N PRO A 197 -14.21 16.29 15.22
CA PRO A 197 -15.50 15.92 14.63
C PRO A 197 -15.31 15.44 13.18
N PHE A 198 -16.04 14.41 12.77
CA PHE A 198 -15.82 13.71 11.50
C PHE A 198 -17.11 13.17 10.88
N LYS A 199 -17.09 12.95 9.57
CA LYS A 199 -18.17 12.27 8.84
C LYS A 199 -17.93 10.77 8.79
N THR A 200 -18.98 9.99 9.00
CA THR A 200 -19.02 8.57 8.62
C THR A 200 -19.84 8.41 7.36
N GLY A 201 -19.44 7.50 6.49
CA GLY A 201 -20.11 7.31 5.21
C GLY A 201 -19.45 6.21 4.39
N TYR A 202 -19.99 5.97 3.22
CA TYR A 202 -19.48 4.95 2.28
C TYR A 202 -19.52 5.47 0.84
N SER A 203 -18.56 5.01 0.05
CA SER A 203 -18.55 5.25 -1.40
C SER A 203 -19.65 4.46 -2.11
N THR A 204 -20.09 4.99 -3.25
CA THR A 204 -21.13 4.39 -4.09
C THR A 204 -20.61 4.18 -5.51
N GLU A 205 -21.11 4.93 -6.49
CA GLU A 205 -20.69 4.81 -7.88
C GLU A 205 -19.38 5.56 -8.15
N THR A 206 -18.50 4.95 -8.94
CA THR A 206 -17.34 5.63 -9.53
C THR A 206 -17.80 6.53 -10.66
N ILE A 207 -17.37 7.78 -10.61
CA ILE A 207 -17.80 8.85 -11.52
C ILE A 207 -16.63 9.51 -12.25
N GLY A 208 -15.38 9.21 -11.87
CA GLY A 208 -14.22 9.81 -12.50
C GLY A 208 -12.89 9.25 -12.04
N SER A 209 -11.83 9.81 -12.63
CA SER A 209 -10.44 9.53 -12.27
C SER A 209 -9.80 10.82 -11.78
N VAL A 210 -9.16 10.76 -10.62
CA VAL A 210 -8.15 11.76 -10.24
C VAL A 210 -6.96 11.60 -11.18
N LEU A 211 -6.34 12.72 -11.56
CA LEU A 211 -5.16 12.79 -12.44
C LEU A 211 -3.98 13.50 -11.79
N GLU A 212 -4.26 14.44 -10.88
CA GLU A 212 -3.24 15.15 -10.11
C GLU A 212 -3.62 15.26 -8.64
N ASP A 213 -2.62 15.12 -7.76
CA ASP A 213 -2.68 15.32 -6.33
C ASP A 213 -1.51 16.20 -5.89
N LYS A 214 -1.78 17.50 -5.73
CA LYS A 214 -0.80 18.53 -5.42
C LYS A 214 -1.25 19.33 -4.19
N SER A 215 -0.37 20.18 -3.68
CA SER A 215 -0.62 20.96 -2.46
C SER A 215 -1.93 21.76 -2.47
N SER A 216 -2.37 22.28 -3.63
CA SER A 216 -3.58 23.09 -3.75
C SER A 216 -4.87 22.29 -3.84
N GLY A 217 -4.80 20.98 -3.97
CA GLY A 217 -5.97 20.14 -4.14
C GLY A 217 -5.71 18.97 -5.08
N ILE A 218 -6.82 18.31 -5.40
CA ILE A 218 -6.83 17.28 -6.43
C ILE A 218 -7.56 17.79 -7.68
N TYR A 219 -7.09 17.32 -8.84
CA TYR A 219 -7.70 17.57 -10.14
C TYR A 219 -7.95 16.24 -10.85
N GLY A 220 -9.01 16.18 -11.65
CA GLY A 220 -9.28 15.03 -12.48
C GLY A 220 -10.43 15.24 -13.45
N VAL A 221 -10.86 14.14 -14.07
CA VAL A 221 -11.92 14.13 -15.08
C VAL A 221 -13.03 13.15 -14.74
N LEU A 222 -14.26 13.51 -15.08
CA LEU A 222 -15.42 12.64 -15.02
C LEU A 222 -15.36 11.63 -16.17
N THR A 223 -15.34 10.34 -15.83
CA THR A 223 -15.19 9.24 -16.78
C THR A 223 -15.60 7.93 -16.14
N ASP A 224 -16.18 7.02 -16.92
CA ASP A 224 -16.44 5.64 -16.49
C ASP A 224 -15.36 4.68 -17.00
N ASN A 225 -14.49 5.14 -17.90
CA ASN A 225 -13.47 4.33 -18.54
C ASN A 225 -12.14 4.48 -17.78
N ILE A 226 -11.94 3.61 -16.78
CA ILE A 226 -10.72 3.53 -15.99
C ILE A 226 -10.17 2.12 -16.11
N GLU A 227 -9.04 1.97 -16.78
CA GLU A 227 -8.33 0.70 -16.84
C GLU A 227 -7.77 0.33 -15.46
N THR A 228 -7.82 -0.95 -15.11
CA THR A 228 -7.41 -1.43 -13.78
C THR A 228 -6.43 -2.59 -13.81
N TYR A 229 -5.55 -2.64 -12.81
CA TYR A 229 -4.85 -3.84 -12.37
C TYR A 229 -5.74 -4.63 -11.41
N LYS A 230 -5.91 -5.93 -11.64
CA LYS A 230 -6.80 -6.79 -10.84
C LYS A 230 -6.03 -7.69 -9.89
N PHE A 231 -6.44 -7.75 -8.63
CA PHE A 231 -5.83 -8.58 -7.60
C PHE A 231 -6.86 -9.56 -7.07
N ASN A 232 -6.59 -10.85 -7.28
CA ASN A 232 -7.43 -11.94 -6.79
C ASN A 232 -6.70 -12.69 -5.71
N LEU A 233 -7.17 -12.59 -4.48
CA LEU A 233 -6.61 -13.25 -3.32
C LEU A 233 -7.49 -14.42 -2.90
N ASN A 234 -6.83 -15.51 -2.52
CA ASN A 234 -7.42 -16.66 -1.85
C ASN A 234 -6.67 -16.85 -0.53
N ILE A 235 -7.32 -16.51 0.58
CA ILE A 235 -6.73 -16.48 1.93
C ILE A 235 -7.40 -17.59 2.76
N ASN A 236 -6.69 -18.68 3.02
CA ASN A 236 -7.22 -19.88 3.70
C ASN A 236 -8.54 -20.38 3.09
N GLY A 237 -8.67 -20.35 1.76
CA GLY A 237 -9.89 -20.73 1.03
C GLY A 237 -10.92 -19.61 0.87
N LYS A 238 -10.78 -18.49 1.58
CA LYS A 238 -11.68 -17.33 1.47
C LYS A 238 -11.21 -16.39 0.35
N LYS A 239 -12.10 -16.08 -0.60
CA LYS A 239 -11.78 -15.18 -1.72
C LYS A 239 -11.87 -13.71 -1.30
N CYS A 240 -10.96 -12.90 -1.81
CA CYS A 240 -10.98 -11.43 -1.72
C CYS A 240 -10.46 -10.86 -3.04
N LYS A 241 -11.18 -9.92 -3.65
CA LYS A 241 -10.80 -9.27 -4.90
C LYS A 241 -10.77 -7.76 -4.75
N PHE A 242 -9.73 -7.14 -5.29
CA PHE A 242 -9.71 -5.68 -5.44
C PHE A 242 -9.01 -5.30 -6.73
N GLU A 243 -9.22 -4.06 -7.15
CA GLU A 243 -8.60 -3.49 -8.33
C GLU A 243 -8.08 -2.09 -8.08
N MET A 244 -7.01 -1.72 -8.78
CA MET A 244 -6.34 -0.42 -8.72
C MET A 244 -6.33 0.22 -10.11
N PRO A 245 -6.45 1.54 -10.26
CA PRO A 245 -6.26 2.18 -11.55
C PRO A 245 -4.90 1.79 -12.15
N LYS A 246 -4.81 1.65 -13.48
CA LYS A 246 -3.53 1.44 -14.16
C LYS A 246 -2.69 2.70 -14.10
N ASP A 247 -1.94 2.79 -13.01
CA ASP A 247 -0.99 3.84 -12.71
C ASP A 247 0.14 3.29 -11.84
N LYS A 248 1.37 3.59 -12.24
CA LYS A 248 2.58 3.07 -11.57
C LYS A 248 2.72 3.65 -10.16
N VAL A 249 2.47 4.94 -9.99
CA VAL A 249 2.66 5.63 -8.71
C VAL A 249 1.61 5.14 -7.71
N THR A 250 0.36 4.99 -8.13
CA THR A 250 -0.72 4.40 -7.31
C THR A 250 -0.39 2.96 -6.92
N LEU A 251 0.05 2.14 -7.87
CA LEU A 251 0.44 0.75 -7.63
C LEU A 251 1.55 0.66 -6.57
N ASN A 252 2.65 1.39 -6.76
CA ASN A 252 3.80 1.37 -5.86
C ASN A 252 3.45 1.87 -4.45
N LYS A 253 2.58 2.89 -4.35
CA LYS A 253 2.19 3.47 -3.07
C LYS A 253 1.23 2.60 -2.27
N PHE A 254 0.27 1.95 -2.94
CA PHE A 254 -0.90 1.38 -2.26
C PHE A 254 -1.06 -0.14 -2.36
N LEU A 255 -0.29 -0.85 -3.20
CA LEU A 255 -0.44 -2.31 -3.35
C LEU A 255 -0.30 -3.05 -2.02
N SER A 256 0.77 -2.76 -1.26
CA SER A 256 1.01 -3.39 0.04
C SER A 256 -0.14 -3.16 1.01
N LYS A 257 -0.73 -1.95 1.02
CA LYS A 257 -1.88 -1.62 1.86
C LYS A 257 -3.15 -2.35 1.43
N GLY A 258 -3.37 -2.51 0.12
CA GLY A 258 -4.47 -3.33 -0.40
C GLY A 258 -4.36 -4.79 0.06
N ILE A 259 -3.17 -5.38 0.00
CA ILE A 259 -2.95 -6.76 0.47
C ILE A 259 -3.14 -6.86 1.99
N GLU A 260 -2.61 -5.92 2.76
CA GLU A 260 -2.82 -5.84 4.22
C GLU A 260 -4.31 -5.83 4.58
N LEU A 261 -5.11 -4.95 3.98
CA LEU A 261 -6.54 -4.86 4.24
C LEU A 261 -7.28 -6.14 3.81
N ALA A 262 -6.87 -6.76 2.69
CA ALA A 262 -7.44 -8.02 2.25
C ALA A 262 -7.19 -9.14 3.27
N LEU A 263 -5.97 -9.25 3.83
CA LEU A 263 -5.65 -10.19 4.89
C LEU A 263 -6.47 -9.93 6.15
N ASN A 264 -6.50 -8.67 6.60
CA ASN A 264 -7.25 -8.26 7.79
C ASN A 264 -8.76 -8.54 7.64
N SER A 265 -9.31 -8.42 6.43
CA SER A 265 -10.72 -8.70 6.17
C SER A 265 -11.11 -10.18 6.26
N LYS A 266 -10.15 -11.12 6.18
CA LYS A 266 -10.42 -12.57 6.07
C LYS A 266 -9.88 -13.42 7.23
N LEU A 267 -8.88 -12.93 7.95
CA LEU A 267 -8.23 -13.62 9.06
C LEU A 267 -8.66 -13.00 10.40
N ASP A 268 -8.59 -13.79 11.47
CA ASP A 268 -8.91 -13.28 12.81
C ASP A 268 -7.75 -12.48 13.37
N ASN A 269 -8.04 -11.44 14.15
CA ASN A 269 -7.06 -10.48 14.67
C ASN A 269 -6.18 -11.02 15.83
N ILE A 270 -6.13 -12.33 16.05
CA ILE A 270 -5.53 -12.95 17.24
C ILE A 270 -4.49 -14.01 16.83
N GLY A 271 -3.23 -13.75 17.18
CA GLY A 271 -2.17 -14.75 17.24
C GLY A 271 -0.96 -14.49 16.34
N PHE A 272 0.09 -15.27 16.60
CA PHE A 272 1.24 -15.40 15.72
C PHE A 272 0.84 -16.16 14.46
N TYR A 273 1.36 -15.75 13.31
CA TYR A 273 1.04 -16.43 12.07
C TYR A 273 2.30 -16.76 11.27
N THR A 274 2.33 -17.99 10.77
CA THR A 274 3.19 -18.39 9.66
C THR A 274 2.40 -18.28 8.36
N LEU A 275 2.81 -17.36 7.50
CA LEU A 275 2.28 -17.09 6.17
C LEU A 275 3.04 -17.91 5.13
N THR A 276 2.38 -18.81 4.41
CA THR A 276 2.88 -19.36 3.14
C THR A 276 2.08 -18.74 2.00
N TYR A 277 2.72 -18.27 0.94
CA TYR A 277 2.00 -17.73 -0.19
C TYR A 277 2.64 -18.08 -1.53
N LYS A 278 1.82 -18.04 -2.57
CA LYS A 278 2.22 -18.13 -3.96
C LYS A 278 1.46 -17.09 -4.77
N TYR A 279 2.14 -16.36 -5.63
CA TYR A 279 1.47 -15.49 -6.59
C TYR A 279 1.84 -15.83 -8.04
N ASP A 280 0.92 -15.51 -8.94
CA ASP A 280 1.08 -15.57 -10.38
C ASP A 280 0.71 -14.20 -10.97
N ILE A 281 1.60 -13.62 -11.78
CA ILE A 281 1.35 -12.38 -12.52
C ILE A 281 0.96 -12.76 -13.95
N LEU A 282 -0.11 -12.18 -14.48
CA LEU A 282 -0.68 -12.51 -15.77
C LEU A 282 -0.86 -11.30 -16.68
N LYS A 283 -0.56 -11.48 -17.97
CA LYS A 283 -0.86 -10.56 -19.07
C LYS A 283 -1.57 -11.33 -20.18
N LYS A 284 -2.75 -10.89 -20.61
CA LYS A 284 -3.58 -11.58 -21.63
C LYS A 284 -3.72 -13.08 -21.33
N ASP A 285 -4.04 -13.39 -20.07
CA ASP A 285 -4.14 -14.75 -19.49
C ASP A 285 -2.88 -15.63 -19.57
N LYS A 286 -1.74 -15.11 -20.07
CA LYS A 286 -0.44 -15.79 -20.00
C LYS A 286 0.26 -15.42 -18.70
N LYS A 287 0.78 -16.44 -18.00
CA LYS A 287 1.63 -16.26 -16.82
C LYS A 287 2.98 -15.69 -17.25
N ILE A 288 3.37 -14.55 -16.68
CA ILE A 288 4.64 -13.86 -16.99
C ILE A 288 5.64 -13.92 -15.82
N ALA A 289 5.17 -14.09 -14.59
CA ALA A 289 6.00 -14.30 -13.41
C ALA A 289 5.25 -15.14 -12.36
N SER A 290 5.99 -15.87 -11.53
CA SER A 290 5.44 -16.59 -10.37
C SER A 290 6.50 -16.77 -9.31
N LYS A 291 6.08 -16.66 -8.05
CA LYS A 291 6.93 -16.88 -6.89
C LYS A 291 6.14 -17.53 -5.76
N GLU A 292 6.82 -18.31 -4.94
CA GLU A 292 6.28 -18.95 -3.73
C GLU A 292 7.26 -18.74 -2.58
N ASN A 293 6.74 -18.31 -1.43
CA ASN A 293 7.57 -18.04 -0.26
C ASN A 293 6.80 -18.32 1.05
N ILE A 294 7.52 -18.36 2.18
CA ILE A 294 6.97 -18.50 3.52
C ILE A 294 7.57 -17.42 4.43
N TYR A 295 6.80 -16.87 5.36
CA TYR A 295 7.21 -15.87 6.35
C TYR A 295 6.51 -16.13 7.69
N THR A 296 7.17 -15.82 8.80
CA THR A 296 6.56 -15.89 10.14
C THR A 296 6.78 -14.53 10.79
N PHE A 297 5.73 -14.01 11.43
CA PHE A 297 5.79 -12.72 12.11
C PHE A 297 5.39 -12.87 13.57
N ASP A 298 6.12 -12.15 14.41
CA ASP A 298 5.89 -12.04 15.86
C ASP A 298 4.82 -10.98 16.18
N ASN A 299 4.86 -9.82 15.52
CA ASN A 299 3.93 -8.71 15.65
C ASN A 299 3.60 -8.06 14.29
N ASN A 300 2.56 -7.22 14.25
CA ASN A 300 2.12 -6.47 13.06
C ASN A 300 1.96 -7.36 11.81
N PHE A 301 1.43 -8.58 12.01
CA PHE A 301 1.34 -9.62 10.97
C PHE A 301 0.77 -9.09 9.65
N PHE A 302 -0.34 -8.36 9.70
CA PHE A 302 -1.02 -7.87 8.51
C PHE A 302 -0.19 -6.87 7.72
N GLU A 303 0.34 -5.85 8.41
CA GLU A 303 1.16 -4.80 7.80
C GLU A 303 2.43 -5.40 7.18
N ASN A 304 3.14 -6.23 7.95
CA ASN A 304 4.36 -6.89 7.50
C ASN A 304 4.12 -7.85 6.34
N SER A 305 3.03 -8.64 6.38
CA SER A 305 2.66 -9.54 5.29
C SER A 305 2.27 -8.78 4.03
N GLY A 306 1.49 -7.70 4.15
CA GLY A 306 1.12 -6.82 3.05
C GLY A 306 2.35 -6.20 2.40
N MET A 307 3.28 -5.69 3.21
CA MET A 307 4.55 -5.12 2.76
C MET A 307 5.43 -6.14 2.02
N ILE A 308 5.59 -7.36 2.56
CA ILE A 308 6.45 -8.39 1.94
C ILE A 308 5.84 -8.89 0.64
N ILE A 309 4.56 -9.29 0.62
CA ILE A 309 3.95 -9.77 -0.63
C ILE A 309 3.91 -8.63 -1.67
N GLY A 310 3.53 -7.43 -1.24
CA GLY A 310 3.46 -6.25 -2.10
C GLY A 310 4.82 -5.92 -2.71
N SER A 311 5.87 -5.76 -1.89
CA SER A 311 7.23 -5.48 -2.37
C SER A 311 7.78 -6.57 -3.28
N GLU A 312 7.52 -7.85 -3.01
CA GLU A 312 7.93 -8.93 -3.91
C GLU A 312 7.26 -8.82 -5.27
N ILE A 313 5.95 -8.55 -5.33
CA ILE A 313 5.25 -8.33 -6.61
C ILE A 313 5.80 -7.08 -7.31
N LEU A 314 6.00 -5.99 -6.58
CA LEU A 314 6.57 -4.75 -7.12
C LEU A 314 7.98 -4.96 -7.69
N ASN A 315 8.82 -5.76 -7.05
CA ASN A 315 10.16 -6.06 -7.56
C ASN A 315 10.13 -6.86 -8.89
N GLU A 316 9.09 -7.67 -9.12
CA GLU A 316 8.90 -8.36 -10.41
C GLU A 316 8.44 -7.38 -11.51
N VAL A 317 7.48 -6.49 -11.19
CA VAL A 317 6.82 -5.62 -12.18
C VAL A 317 7.47 -4.25 -12.36
N ASP A 318 8.20 -3.73 -11.38
CA ASP A 318 8.91 -2.46 -11.41
C ASP A 318 10.39 -2.68 -11.10
N ASN A 319 11.04 -3.48 -11.95
CA ASN A 319 12.46 -3.79 -11.82
C ASN A 319 13.35 -2.72 -12.47
N GLN A 320 14.65 -2.79 -12.18
CA GLN A 320 15.67 -1.84 -12.65
C GLN A 320 15.75 -1.66 -14.18
N TYR A 321 15.22 -2.60 -14.97
CA TYR A 321 15.31 -2.56 -16.42
C TYR A 321 14.08 -1.91 -17.06
N LYS A 322 12.89 -2.28 -16.57
CA LYS A 322 11.62 -1.76 -17.10
C LYS A 322 10.45 -2.06 -16.17
N PHE A 323 9.42 -1.22 -16.27
CA PHE A 323 8.10 -1.56 -15.79
C PHE A 323 7.44 -2.60 -16.71
N LEU A 324 6.93 -3.69 -16.13
CA LEU A 324 6.22 -4.77 -16.79
C LEU A 324 4.71 -4.58 -16.58
N ASP A 325 4.01 -4.11 -17.61
CA ASP A 325 2.54 -4.03 -17.57
C ASP A 325 1.91 -5.44 -17.47
N PHE A 326 0.85 -5.54 -16.68
CA PHE A 326 0.09 -6.76 -16.41
C PHE A 326 -1.41 -6.46 -16.33
N ASP A 327 -2.24 -7.50 -16.31
CA ASP A 327 -3.69 -7.33 -16.20
C ASP A 327 -4.21 -7.85 -14.85
N ARG A 328 -3.54 -8.87 -14.30
CA ARG A 328 -4.01 -9.56 -13.10
C ARG A 328 -2.87 -10.18 -12.29
N VAL A 329 -3.01 -10.15 -10.97
CA VAL A 329 -2.23 -10.97 -10.02
C VAL A 329 -3.17 -11.90 -9.27
N ASN A 330 -2.88 -13.20 -9.31
CA ASN A 330 -3.57 -14.19 -8.48
C ASN A 330 -2.65 -14.55 -7.31
N ILE A 331 -3.12 -14.41 -6.07
CA ILE A 331 -2.35 -14.62 -4.85
C ILE A 331 -3.06 -15.69 -4.00
N ASN A 332 -2.40 -16.80 -3.73
CA ASN A 332 -2.87 -17.83 -2.80
C ASN A 332 -2.07 -17.71 -1.51
N ILE A 333 -2.77 -17.60 -0.39
CA ILE A 333 -2.20 -17.35 0.93
C ILE A 333 -2.75 -18.39 1.90
N ASN A 334 -1.84 -19.04 2.60
CA ASN A 334 -2.10 -19.90 3.75
C ASN A 334 -1.49 -19.27 5.01
N ALA A 335 -2.30 -18.79 5.93
CA ALA A 335 -1.90 -18.26 7.22
C ALA A 335 -2.22 -19.26 8.32
N ASP A 336 -1.18 -19.81 8.96
CA ASP A 336 -1.25 -20.80 10.02
C ASP A 336 -0.97 -20.13 11.37
N LYS A 337 -1.84 -20.33 12.37
CA LYS A 337 -1.69 -19.74 13.73
C LYS A 337 -0.53 -20.34 14.53
N ASN A 338 0.08 -21.42 14.04
CA ASN A 338 1.25 -22.02 14.68
C ASN A 338 2.53 -21.30 14.24
N ILE A 339 3.36 -20.95 15.23
CA ILE A 339 4.73 -20.49 14.97
C ILE A 339 5.51 -21.67 14.40
N LYS A 340 5.91 -21.59 13.13
CA LYS A 340 6.76 -22.58 12.47
C LYS A 340 8.20 -22.09 12.42
N ILE A 341 8.83 -22.03 13.59
CA ILE A 341 10.27 -21.71 13.73
C ILE A 341 11.00 -22.97 14.21
N ILE A 342 12.16 -23.22 13.64
CA ILE A 342 13.15 -24.16 14.15
C ILE A 342 14.42 -23.41 14.55
N TYR A 343 14.95 -23.74 15.72
CA TYR A 343 16.24 -23.26 16.20
C TYR A 343 17.30 -24.30 15.84
N ILE A 344 18.29 -23.89 15.05
CA ILE A 344 19.45 -24.73 14.75
C ILE A 344 20.63 -24.15 15.55
N ASN A 345 21.17 -24.92 16.48
CA ASN A 345 22.27 -24.44 17.32
C ASN A 345 23.60 -25.12 16.99
N ASP A 346 23.56 -26.33 16.42
CA ASP A 346 24.76 -27.10 16.02
C ASP A 346 24.40 -28.15 14.96
N PHE A 347 25.41 -28.67 14.28
CA PHE A 347 25.31 -29.83 13.39
C PHE A 347 26.49 -30.78 13.65
N THR A 348 26.32 -32.08 13.44
CA THR A 348 27.44 -33.04 13.51
C THR A 348 27.70 -33.67 12.16
N LEU A 349 28.95 -34.08 11.94
CA LEU A 349 29.35 -34.91 10.82
C LEU A 349 29.56 -36.34 11.29
N ASP A 350 29.45 -37.30 10.39
CA ASP A 350 29.68 -38.71 10.71
C ASP A 350 31.17 -39.06 10.82
N LYS A 351 32.05 -38.28 10.18
CA LYS A 351 33.52 -38.43 10.21
C LYS A 351 34.20 -37.07 10.19
N GLU A 352 35.47 -37.05 10.58
CA GLU A 352 36.33 -35.86 10.48
C GLU A 352 37.20 -35.90 9.20
N ILE A 353 37.48 -37.10 8.68
CA ILE A 353 38.29 -37.35 7.49
C ILE A 353 37.45 -38.12 6.46
N TYR A 354 37.40 -37.61 5.23
CA TYR A 354 36.64 -38.15 4.12
C TYR A 354 37.52 -38.45 2.92
N LYS A 355 37.15 -39.47 2.14
CA LYS A 355 37.78 -39.75 0.83
C LYS A 355 37.06 -39.05 -0.30
N LEU A 356 37.76 -38.87 -1.42
CA LEU A 356 37.14 -38.46 -2.67
C LEU A 356 36.08 -39.48 -3.09
N GLY A 357 34.87 -39.02 -3.37
CA GLY A 357 33.71 -39.88 -3.64
C GLY A 357 32.92 -40.32 -2.40
N ASP A 358 33.40 -40.04 -1.17
CA ASP A 358 32.63 -40.35 0.05
C ASP A 358 31.35 -39.52 0.13
N THR A 359 30.36 -40.02 0.87
CA THR A 359 29.18 -39.25 1.24
C THR A 359 29.28 -38.83 2.70
N ALA A 360 29.51 -37.54 2.95
CA ALA A 360 29.42 -36.97 4.28
C ALA A 360 27.97 -36.89 4.75
N ILE A 361 27.67 -37.41 5.94
CA ILE A 361 26.34 -37.38 6.55
C ILE A 361 26.28 -36.24 7.57
N LEU A 362 25.72 -35.12 7.14
CA LEU A 362 25.46 -33.97 8.00
C LEU A 362 24.20 -34.20 8.83
N SER A 363 24.38 -34.38 10.13
CA SER A 363 23.34 -34.56 11.14
C SER A 363 22.95 -33.22 11.74
N LEU A 364 21.86 -32.63 11.26
CA LEU A 364 21.32 -31.37 11.77
C LEU A 364 20.37 -31.64 12.94
N LYS A 365 20.66 -31.09 14.12
CA LYS A 365 19.76 -31.10 15.28
C LYS A 365 19.06 -29.74 15.36
N TYR A 366 17.75 -29.75 15.56
CA TYR A 366 16.98 -28.52 15.67
C TYR A 366 15.78 -28.67 16.60
N HIS A 367 15.46 -27.57 17.29
CA HIS A 367 14.32 -27.49 18.20
C HIS A 367 13.16 -26.78 17.50
N ILE A 368 11.97 -27.39 17.46
CA ILE A 368 10.77 -26.67 17.01
C ILE A 368 10.32 -25.73 18.15
N TYR A 369 10.04 -24.46 17.87
CA TYR A 369 9.53 -23.52 18.85
C TYR A 369 8.33 -24.07 19.63
N GLN A 370 8.40 -24.07 20.97
CA GLN A 370 7.42 -24.68 21.88
C GLN A 370 7.11 -26.16 21.56
N GLY A 371 8.03 -26.85 20.91
CA GLY A 371 7.85 -28.20 20.42
C GLY A 371 8.93 -29.13 20.94
N LYS A 372 9.36 -30.05 20.08
CA LYS A 372 10.34 -31.07 20.39
C LYS A 372 11.62 -30.89 19.58
N ASP A 373 12.68 -31.47 20.09
CA ASP A 373 13.93 -31.65 19.35
C ASP A 373 13.75 -32.70 18.25
N LEU A 374 14.28 -32.39 17.07
CA LEU A 374 14.31 -33.26 15.92
C LEU A 374 15.71 -33.34 15.34
N LYS A 375 15.95 -34.40 14.56
CA LYS A 375 17.20 -34.62 13.83
C LYS A 375 16.89 -34.88 12.36
N LYS A 376 17.67 -34.28 11.46
CA LYS A 376 17.61 -34.54 10.01
C LYS A 376 19.01 -34.85 9.51
N ASN A 377 19.17 -36.00 8.86
CA ASN A 377 20.44 -36.40 8.25
C ASN A 377 20.43 -35.99 6.77
N ILE A 378 21.50 -35.35 6.33
CA ILE A 378 21.64 -34.77 5.00
C ILE A 378 22.90 -35.38 4.37
N PRO A 379 22.76 -36.22 3.33
CA PRO A 379 23.91 -36.72 2.60
C PRO A 379 24.49 -35.63 1.68
N ILE A 380 25.80 -35.47 1.71
CA ILE A 380 26.59 -34.57 0.88
C ILE A 380 27.67 -35.41 0.20
N LEU A 381 27.58 -35.54 -1.13
CA LEU A 381 28.59 -36.28 -1.89
C LEU A 381 29.84 -35.40 -2.05
N ILE A 382 30.98 -35.89 -1.59
CA ILE A 382 32.29 -35.30 -1.86
C ILE A 382 32.66 -35.70 -3.30
N PRO A 383 32.81 -34.75 -4.23
CA PRO A 383 33.16 -35.06 -5.61
C PRO A 383 34.46 -35.85 -5.72
N SER A 384 34.56 -36.73 -6.72
CA SER A 384 35.77 -37.52 -6.96
C SER A 384 36.93 -36.69 -7.53
N ASP A 385 36.64 -35.51 -8.07
CA ASP A 385 37.57 -34.53 -8.64
C ASP A 385 37.89 -33.37 -7.68
N PHE A 386 37.49 -33.50 -6.41
CA PHE A 386 37.76 -32.50 -5.38
C PHE A 386 39.25 -32.49 -4.99
N GLN A 387 39.77 -31.34 -4.55
CA GLN A 387 41.15 -31.26 -4.06
C GLN A 387 41.25 -31.87 -2.65
N VAL A 388 42.35 -32.57 -2.39
CA VAL A 388 42.72 -33.07 -1.05
C VAL A 388 43.18 -31.88 -0.18
N GLY A 389 42.74 -31.83 1.07
CA GLY A 389 43.10 -30.75 2.00
C GLY A 389 42.10 -30.54 3.12
N SER A 390 42.33 -29.49 3.90
CA SER A 390 41.43 -29.04 4.97
C SER A 390 40.41 -28.04 4.43
N PHE A 391 39.14 -28.30 4.70
CA PHE A 391 38.00 -27.46 4.27
C PHE A 391 37.09 -27.14 5.45
N VAL A 392 36.21 -26.19 5.25
CA VAL A 392 35.18 -25.81 6.23
C VAL A 392 33.81 -26.07 5.63
N ILE A 393 32.98 -26.85 6.33
CA ILE A 393 31.54 -26.87 6.06
C ILE A 393 30.91 -25.71 6.81
N GLU A 394 30.25 -24.83 6.08
CA GLU A 394 29.49 -23.71 6.63
C GLU A 394 28.00 -23.91 6.37
N ILE A 395 27.19 -23.68 7.41
CA ILE A 395 25.74 -23.69 7.36
C ILE A 395 25.25 -22.29 7.69
N SER A 396 24.44 -21.72 6.80
CA SER A 396 23.86 -20.39 6.98
C SER A 396 22.41 -20.34 6.47
N PRO A 397 21.53 -19.52 7.06
CA PRO A 397 20.25 -19.21 6.45
C PRO A 397 20.50 -18.47 5.13
N LEU A 398 19.77 -18.84 4.08
CA LEU A 398 19.85 -18.09 2.83
C LEU A 398 19.26 -16.69 3.08
N ASN A 399 19.97 -15.60 2.79
CA ASN A 399 19.41 -14.26 2.98
C ASN A 399 18.16 -14.06 2.08
N SER A 400 17.12 -13.43 2.62
CA SER A 400 15.87 -13.13 1.90
C SER A 400 16.06 -12.14 0.75
N GLN A 401 17.17 -11.39 0.76
CA GLN A 401 17.64 -10.62 -0.39
C GLN A 401 18.61 -11.48 -1.20
N GLY A 402 18.14 -12.02 -2.31
CA GLY A 402 18.96 -12.74 -3.27
C GLY A 402 19.90 -11.82 -4.03
N ASN A 403 20.96 -11.35 -3.37
CA ASN A 403 22.14 -10.78 -4.01
C ASN A 403 23.37 -11.57 -3.54
N ASP A 404 23.82 -12.54 -4.36
CA ASP A 404 25.16 -13.11 -4.27
C ASP A 404 26.18 -12.08 -4.82
N THR A 405 26.26 -10.91 -4.19
CA THR A 405 27.32 -9.92 -4.46
C THR A 405 27.84 -9.41 -3.13
N GLU A 406 29.14 -9.65 -2.91
CA GLU A 406 29.93 -9.04 -1.85
C GLU A 406 29.63 -7.55 -1.74
N GLN A 407 29.11 -7.11 -0.59
CA GLN A 407 29.13 -5.71 -0.21
C GLN A 407 29.66 -5.58 1.21
N THR A 408 30.86 -5.00 1.26
CA THR A 408 31.51 -4.40 2.41
C THR A 408 30.70 -3.21 2.92
N GLY A 409 30.52 -3.17 4.24
CA GLY A 409 30.41 -1.96 5.06
C GLY A 409 29.26 -0.97 4.78
N ASN A 410 28.21 -0.99 5.61
CA ASN A 410 28.02 0.06 6.61
C ASN A 410 26.82 -0.21 7.53
N ASN A 411 27.05 0.08 8.82
CA ASN A 411 26.11 -0.06 9.92
C ASN A 411 24.90 0.87 9.77
N ASN A 412 23.71 0.29 9.76
CA ASN A 412 22.54 0.81 10.45
C ASN A 412 21.65 -0.37 10.85
N GLN A 413 21.71 -0.72 12.13
CA GLN A 413 20.89 -1.78 12.72
C GLN A 413 19.44 -1.33 12.79
N ASN A 414 18.64 -1.91 11.90
CA ASN A 414 17.27 -2.33 12.18
C ASN A 414 17.13 -3.72 11.55
N SER A 415 17.60 -4.73 12.28
CA SER A 415 17.63 -6.12 11.86
C SER A 415 16.23 -6.73 11.90
N ASN A 416 15.36 -6.30 10.97
CA ASN A 416 14.25 -7.14 10.53
C ASN A 416 14.80 -8.16 9.53
N ASN A 417 15.73 -9.00 9.99
CA ASN A 417 16.18 -10.17 9.26
C ASN A 417 15.05 -11.19 9.33
N GLY A 418 14.10 -11.08 8.40
CA GLY A 418 13.11 -12.14 8.21
C GLY A 418 13.84 -13.45 8.01
N LEU A 419 13.77 -14.33 9.02
CA LEU A 419 14.33 -15.69 9.01
C LEU A 419 14.00 -16.34 7.66
N ASN A 420 14.87 -17.14 7.02
CA ASN A 420 14.54 -17.88 5.79
C ASN A 420 14.14 -19.33 6.13
N ASN A 421 13.41 -20.03 5.28
CA ASN A 421 13.18 -21.47 5.41
C ASN A 421 14.16 -22.30 4.56
N ILE A 422 15.11 -21.66 3.87
CA ILE A 422 16.16 -22.32 3.11
C ILE A 422 17.47 -22.22 3.88
N LEU A 423 18.05 -23.37 4.19
CA LEU A 423 19.41 -23.51 4.69
C LEU A 423 20.36 -23.66 3.52
N LYS A 424 21.39 -22.83 3.45
CA LYS A 424 22.52 -22.98 2.53
C LYS A 424 23.61 -23.76 3.27
N ILE A 425 24.12 -24.81 2.64
CA ILE A 425 25.26 -25.59 3.12
C ILE A 425 26.36 -25.42 2.08
N GLU A 426 27.52 -24.95 2.52
CA GLU A 426 28.68 -24.71 1.67
C GLU A 426 29.89 -25.47 2.16
N ILE A 427 30.73 -25.91 1.22
CA ILE A 427 32.10 -26.36 1.50
C ILE A 427 33.03 -25.28 0.99
N LYS A 428 33.86 -24.73 1.89
CA LYS A 428 34.80 -23.64 1.60
C LYS A 428 36.24 -24.10 1.80
N ASP A 429 37.15 -23.60 0.97
CA ASP A 429 38.60 -23.76 1.15
C ASP A 429 39.17 -22.78 2.18
N GLY A 430 40.49 -22.85 2.39
CA GLY A 430 41.23 -21.98 3.31
C GLY A 430 41.15 -20.49 2.97
N ASP A 431 40.80 -20.13 1.73
CA ASP A 431 40.60 -18.75 1.27
C ASP A 431 39.13 -18.31 1.37
N SER A 432 38.28 -19.11 2.04
CA SER A 432 36.83 -18.88 2.20
C SER A 432 36.02 -18.91 0.90
N LYS A 433 36.58 -19.45 -0.19
CA LYS A 433 35.88 -19.57 -1.46
C LYS A 433 34.93 -20.76 -1.43
N SER A 434 33.68 -20.54 -1.86
CA SER A 434 32.68 -21.62 -1.96
C SER A 434 33.00 -22.54 -3.14
N ILE A 435 33.25 -23.82 -2.85
CA ILE A 435 33.57 -24.85 -3.85
C ILE A 435 32.35 -25.73 -4.13
N PHE A 436 31.51 -25.93 -3.11
CA PHE A 436 30.26 -26.67 -3.23
C PHE A 436 29.15 -25.94 -2.48
N SER A 437 27.93 -25.95 -3.03
CA SER A 437 26.76 -25.40 -2.35
C SER A 437 25.53 -26.28 -2.54
N LYS A 438 24.79 -26.52 -1.45
CA LYS A 438 23.51 -27.23 -1.45
C LYS A 438 22.47 -26.43 -0.68
N LYS A 439 21.26 -26.31 -1.23
CA LYS A 439 20.12 -25.63 -0.61
C LYS A 439 19.11 -26.63 -0.09
N ILE A 440 18.63 -26.44 1.13
CA ILE A 440 17.63 -27.31 1.76
C ILE A 440 16.46 -26.47 2.25
N LYS A 441 15.28 -26.73 1.69
CA LYS A 441 14.02 -26.11 2.11
C LYS A 441 13.44 -26.87 3.31
N PHE A 442 13.06 -26.13 4.34
CA PHE A 442 12.30 -26.62 5.49
C PHE A 442 10.86 -26.12 5.41
N SER A 443 9.95 -26.86 6.06
CA SER A 443 8.57 -26.43 6.30
C SER A 443 8.45 -25.37 7.42
N TYR A 444 9.57 -25.02 8.03
CA TYR A 444 9.73 -24.10 9.15
C TYR A 444 10.77 -23.04 8.80
N LYS A 445 10.63 -21.84 9.36
CA LYS A 445 11.67 -20.81 9.38
C LYS A 445 12.83 -21.25 10.24
N ILE A 446 14.02 -20.91 9.79
CA ILE A 446 15.27 -21.26 10.44
C ILE A 446 15.74 -20.05 11.23
N ASP A 447 15.76 -20.21 12.55
CA ASP A 447 16.49 -19.32 13.44
C ASP A 447 17.88 -19.91 13.70
N LEU A 448 18.89 -19.16 13.26
CA LEU A 448 20.29 -19.50 13.37
C LEU A 448 21.02 -18.22 13.80
N GLU A 449 21.39 -18.12 15.09
CA GLU A 449 22.01 -16.91 15.64
C GLU A 449 23.29 -16.50 14.89
N ASN A 450 24.08 -17.48 14.46
CA ASN A 450 25.32 -17.29 13.70
C ASN A 450 25.53 -18.43 12.70
N ASN A 451 26.27 -18.19 11.61
CA ASN A 451 26.69 -19.25 10.70
C ASN A 451 27.42 -20.34 11.50
N LEU A 452 27.06 -21.61 11.27
CA LEU A 452 27.71 -22.73 11.92
C LEU A 452 28.80 -23.26 11.02
N THR A 453 29.99 -23.49 11.56
CA THR A 453 31.13 -24.02 10.80
C THR A 453 31.73 -25.24 11.48
N LYS A 454 32.15 -26.22 10.68
CA LYS A 454 33.01 -27.34 11.14
C LYS A 454 34.08 -27.65 10.11
N ASN A 455 35.29 -27.88 10.62
CA ASN A 455 36.41 -28.33 9.79
C ASN A 455 36.20 -29.77 9.34
N ILE A 456 36.59 -30.05 8.12
CA ILE A 456 36.69 -31.39 7.56
C ILE A 456 38.05 -31.53 6.88
N VAL A 457 38.57 -32.75 6.86
CA VAL A 457 39.74 -33.10 6.05
C VAL A 457 39.26 -34.02 4.94
N ILE A 458 39.59 -33.68 3.69
CA ILE A 458 39.39 -34.57 2.55
C ILE A 458 40.76 -35.14 2.21
N ASP A 459 40.96 -36.43 2.41
CA ASP A 459 42.20 -37.13 2.16
C ASP A 459 42.00 -38.26 1.14
N SER A 460 43.02 -38.49 0.32
CA SER A 460 43.09 -39.62 -0.59
C SER A 460 43.53 -40.94 0.08
N PHE A 461 44.04 -40.91 1.32
CA PHE A 461 44.52 -42.10 2.06
C PHE A 461 43.73 -42.39 3.37
N GLU A 462 43.72 -43.66 3.80
CA GLU A 462 42.82 -44.26 4.79
C GLU A 462 42.79 -43.64 6.21
N ALA A 463 41.58 -43.45 6.75
CA ALA A 463 41.33 -43.47 8.19
C ALA A 463 41.16 -44.93 8.66
N ASN A 464 42.19 -45.49 9.28
CA ASN A 464 42.10 -46.74 10.03
C ASN A 464 42.91 -46.59 11.34
N SER A 465 42.20 -46.38 12.46
CA SER A 465 42.73 -46.68 13.78
C SER A 465 41.59 -47.10 14.70
N ASN A 466 41.15 -48.36 14.54
CA ASN A 466 40.61 -49.10 15.67
C ASN A 466 41.79 -49.38 16.62
N SER A 467 41.85 -48.68 17.75
CA SER A 467 42.67 -49.13 18.88
C SER A 467 41.86 -50.15 19.69
N SER A 468 42.03 -51.42 19.37
CA SER A 468 41.70 -52.54 20.25
C SER A 468 42.76 -53.62 20.08
N GLU A 469 43.73 -53.64 20.99
CA GLU A 469 44.44 -54.84 21.45
C GLU A 469 44.70 -54.57 22.95
N GLU A 470 43.87 -55.10 23.85
CA GLU A 470 43.82 -56.46 24.38
C GLU A 470 44.75 -56.68 25.59
N LYS A 471 44.13 -57.25 26.62
CA LYS A 471 44.77 -57.75 27.83
C LYS A 471 45.78 -58.83 27.48
N ASN A 472 46.93 -58.78 28.15
CA ASN A 472 47.41 -59.88 28.99
C ASN A 472 48.07 -59.31 30.24
#